data_AF-A0A661QBU3-F1
#
_entry.id   AF-A0A661QBU3-F1
#
_cell.length_a   1.000
_cell.length_b   1.000
_cell.length_c   1.000
_cell.angle_alpha   90.00
_cell.angle_beta   90.00
_cell.angle_gamma   90.00
#
_symmetry.space_group_name_H-M   'P 1'
#
loop_
_entity.id
_entity.type
_entity.pdbx_description
1 polymer ?
#
loop_
_entity_poly.entity_id
_entity_poly.type
_entity_poly.pdbx_seq_one_letter_code
_entity_poly.pdbx_strand_id
1 'polypeptide(L)' 'MVEDLLKMIYLNSMPTKKDILNFAVNADLMKRLDDFRFENRINTRSEAIRRLLDEALRKYEKKPNK' A
#
# COMPACT_ATOMS: atom_id res chain seq x y z
N MET A 1 17.68 -8.87 19.13
CA MET A 1 17.14 -10.00 18.33
C MET A 1 15.76 -10.45 18.83
N VAL A 2 15.62 -10.99 20.05
CA VAL A 2 14.31 -11.41 20.59
C VAL A 2 13.42 -10.21 20.92
N GLU A 3 13.99 -9.15 21.51
CA GLU A 3 13.23 -7.93 21.80
C GLU A 3 12.74 -7.22 20.54
N ASP A 4 13.53 -7.21 19.48
CA ASP A 4 13.13 -6.63 18.18
C ASP A 4 11.95 -7.41 17.57
N LEU A 5 11.94 -8.73 17.74
CA LEU A 5 10.85 -9.60 17.33
C LEU A 5 9.59 -9.34 18.17
N LEU A 6 9.75 -9.19 19.48
CA LEU A 6 8.66 -8.89 20.41
C LEU A 6 8.03 -7.52 20.10
N LYS A 7 8.87 -6.53 19.79
CA LYS A 7 8.46 -5.17 19.40
C LYS A 7 7.74 -5.16 18.05
N MET A 8 8.19 -5.95 17.09
CA MET A 8 7.51 -6.18 15.82
C MET A 8 6.12 -6.79 16.04
N ILE A 9 5.99 -7.84 16.87
CA ILE A 9 4.69 -8.46 17.18
C ILE A 9 3.75 -7.45 17.86
N TYR A 10 4.26 -6.71 18.85
CA TYR A 10 3.46 -5.73 19.61
C TYR A 10 2.91 -4.60 18.71
N LEU A 11 3.74 -4.04 17.81
CA LEU A 11 3.32 -3.02 16.86
C LEU A 11 2.27 -3.52 15.85
N ASN A 12 2.29 -4.81 15.50
CA ASN A 12 1.27 -5.44 14.67
C ASN A 12 -0.05 -5.73 15.42
N SER A 13 0.01 -5.88 16.75
CA SER A 13 -1.15 -6.19 17.60
C SER A 13 -1.87 -4.97 18.18
N MET A 14 -1.35 -3.76 17.99
CA MET A 14 -2.04 -2.55 18.45
C MET A 14 -3.22 -2.28 17.51
N PRO A 15 -4.48 -2.23 18.00
CA PRO A 15 -5.63 -2.01 17.14
C PRO A 15 -5.54 -0.62 16.53
N THR A 16 -5.12 -0.55 15.28
CA THR A 16 -5.19 0.66 14.49
C THR A 16 -6.65 0.93 14.17
N LYS A 17 -7.08 2.20 14.20
CA LYS A 17 -8.45 2.58 13.73
C LYS A 17 -8.69 2.27 12.24
N LYS A 18 -7.66 1.82 11.52
CA LYS A 18 -7.66 1.58 10.07
C LYS A 18 -6.99 0.25 9.81
N ASP A 19 -7.54 -0.54 8.89
CA ASP A 19 -6.93 -1.80 8.47
C ASP A 19 -5.55 -1.57 7.83
N ILE A 20 -4.64 -2.51 8.06
CA ILE A 20 -3.28 -2.48 7.50
C ILE A 20 -3.22 -3.49 6.34
N LEU A 21 -2.79 -3.03 5.17
CA LEU A 21 -2.49 -3.89 4.03
C LEU A 21 -0.98 -4.15 3.99
N ASN A 22 -0.59 -5.42 4.14
CA ASN A 22 0.80 -5.87 4.05
C ASN A 22 0.92 -6.98 3.00
N PHE A 23 1.85 -6.82 2.05
CA PHE A 23 2.07 -7.79 0.96
C PHE A 23 3.50 -7.69 0.44
N ALA A 24 4.02 -8.82 -0.05
CA ALA A 24 5.34 -8.88 -0.68
C ALA A 24 5.28 -8.33 -2.11
N VAL A 25 6.30 -7.57 -2.50
CA VAL A 25 6.45 -6.98 -3.83
C VAL A 25 7.87 -7.11 -4.33
N ASN A 26 8.06 -7.13 -5.65
CA ASN A 26 9.38 -7.13 -6.27
C ASN A 26 9.96 -5.70 -6.39
N ALA A 27 11.25 -5.63 -6.71
CA ALA A 27 11.96 -4.34 -6.86
C ALA A 27 11.41 -3.49 -8.01
N ASP A 28 10.96 -4.11 -9.10
CA ASP A 28 10.37 -3.41 -10.25
C ASP A 28 9.10 -2.65 -9.83
N LEU A 29 8.18 -3.31 -9.13
CA LEU A 29 6.96 -2.68 -8.65
C LEU A 29 7.26 -1.55 -7.67
N MET A 30 8.25 -1.73 -6.78
CA MET A 30 8.69 -0.67 -5.88
C MET A 30 9.18 0.57 -6.63
N LYS A 31 9.99 0.39 -7.67
CA LYS A 31 10.48 1.50 -8.49
C LYS A 31 9.32 2.22 -9.19
N ARG A 32 8.39 1.48 -9.79
CA ARG A 32 7.22 2.05 -10.47
C ARG A 32 6.32 2.85 -9.52
N LEU A 33 6.15 2.38 -8.28
CA LEU A 33 5.40 3.12 -7.25
C LEU A 33 6.11 4.42 -6.86
N ASP A 34 7.43 4.40 -6.76
CA ASP A 34 8.22 5.61 -6.46
C ASP A 34 8.20 6.60 -7.64
N ASP A 35 8.36 6.13 -8.88
CA ASP A 35 8.26 6.97 -10.09
C ASP A 35 6.89 7.66 -10.14
N PHE A 36 5.79 6.90 -10.00
CA PHE A 36 4.44 7.46 -9.94
C PHE A 36 4.28 8.51 -8.82
N ARG A 37 4.85 8.24 -7.65
CA ARG A 37 4.82 9.16 -6.50
C ARG A 37 5.50 10.48 -6.84
N PHE A 38 6.68 10.45 -7.46
CA PHE A 38 7.43 11.65 -7.82
C PHE A 38 6.76 12.45 -8.94
N GLU A 39 6.30 11.78 -10.00
CA GLU A 39 5.60 12.41 -11.12
C GLU A 39 4.34 13.17 -10.68
N ASN A 40 3.60 12.59 -9.72
CA ASN A 40 2.34 13.14 -9.23
C ASN A 40 2.49 14.00 -7.96
N ARG A 41 3.73 14.27 -7.52
CA ARG A 41 4.06 15.05 -6.30
C ARG A 41 3.35 14.54 -5.05
N ILE A 42 3.33 13.22 -4.88
CA ILE A 42 2.70 12.55 -3.74
C ILE A 42 3.74 12.35 -2.64
N ASN A 43 3.37 12.60 -1.39
CA ASN A 43 4.33 12.58 -0.29
C ASN A 43 4.72 11.15 0.13
N THR A 44 3.78 10.20 0.12
CA THR A 44 3.99 8.86 0.67
C THR A 44 3.65 7.76 -0.32
N ARG A 45 4.34 6.60 -0.23
CA ARG A 45 4.00 5.41 -1.02
C ARG A 45 2.59 4.91 -0.72
N SER A 46 2.16 4.94 0.54
CA SER A 46 0.81 4.52 0.92
C SER A 46 -0.27 5.36 0.24
N GLU A 47 -0.06 6.67 0.10
CA GLU A 47 -0.98 7.54 -0.63
C GLU A 47 -1.00 7.26 -2.14
N ALA A 48 0.19 7.04 -2.73
CA ALA A 48 0.31 6.63 -4.13
C ALA A 48 -0.44 5.31 -4.41
N ILE A 49 -0.25 4.31 -3.55
CA ILE A 49 -0.95 3.02 -3.64
C ILE A 49 -2.46 3.20 -3.51
N ARG A 50 -2.94 4.02 -2.56
CA ARG A 50 -4.38 4.28 -2.40
C ARG A 50 -5.00 4.89 -3.65
N ARG A 51 -4.34 5.88 -4.28
CA ARG A 51 -4.82 6.48 -5.54
C ARG A 51 -4.88 5.46 -6.66
N LEU A 52 -3.79 4.69 -6.85
CA LEU A 52 -3.74 3.65 -7.89
C LEU A 52 -4.82 2.58 -7.70
N LEU A 53 -5.09 2.18 -6.46
CA LEU A 53 -6.16 1.22 -6.14
C LEU A 53 -7.56 1.80 -6.40
N ASP A 54 -7.84 3.04 -5.99
CA ASP A 54 -9.13 3.71 -6.26
C ASP A 54 -9.36 3.84 -7.78
N GLU A 55 -8.35 4.25 -8.54
CA GLU A 55 -8.44 4.31 -10.01
C GLU A 55 -8.65 2.94 -10.65
N ALA A 56 -7.97 1.90 -10.15
CA ALA A 56 -8.14 0.54 -10.64
C ALA A 56 -9.56 0.03 -10.35
N LEU A 57 -10.05 0.17 -9.11
CA LEU A 57 -11.39 -0.27 -8.71
C LEU A 57 -12.47 0.41 -9.54
N ARG A 58 -12.39 1.74 -9.72
CA ARG A 58 -13.33 2.48 -10.59
C ARG A 58 -13.37 1.97 -12.03
N LYS A 59 -12.24 1.49 -12.57
CA LYS A 59 -12.18 0.91 -13.92
C LYS A 59 -12.87 -0.46 -13.99
N TYR A 60 -12.85 -1.23 -12.90
CA TYR A 60 -13.52 -2.53 -12.83
C TYR A 60 -15.01 -2.40 -12.50
N GLU A 61 -15.40 -1.50 -11.60
CA GLU A 61 -16.80 -1.22 -11.26
C GLU A 61 -17.60 -0.65 -12.44
N LYS A 62 -16.95 0.18 -13.28
CA LYS A 62 -17.57 0.76 -14.48
C LYS A 62 -17.67 -0.19 -15.66
N LYS A 63 -17.03 -1.36 -15.60
CA LYS A 63 -17.30 -2.42 -16.57
C LYS A 63 -18.55 -3.15 -16.09
N PRO A 64 -19.69 -3.09 -16.81
CA PRO A 64 -20.75 -4.05 -16.51
C PRO A 64 -20.13 -5.44 -16.66
N ASN A 65 -20.26 -6.27 -15.63
CA ASN A 65 -19.92 -7.69 -15.70
C ASN A 65 -20.54 -8.22 -17.00
N LYS A 66 -19.70 -8.58 -17.97
CA LYS A 66 -20.12 -9.09 -19.26
C LYS A 66 -20.37 -10.58 -19.16
#